data_AF-A0A1Y3WVE4-F1
#
_entry.id   AF-A0A1Y3WVE4-F1
#
_cell.length_a   1.000
_cell.length_b   1.000
_cell.length_c   1.000
_cell.angle_alpha   90.00
_cell.angle_beta   90.00
_cell.angle_gamma   90.00
#
_symmetry.space_group_name_H-M   'P 1'
#
loop_
_entity.id
_entity.type
_entity.pdbx_description
1 polymer ?
#
loop_
_entity_poly.entity_id
_entity_poly.type
_entity_poly.pdbx_seq_one_letter_code
_entity_poly.pdbx_strand_id
1 'polypeptide(L)'
;MVQTFRKVMLGAALVLALTSCGHKETLATLSVEGDQEVEEVFSLAKALDLGAGYIGTLDYQNAILQYTEIIAHNPQNKDAYAGLYAAYAALSKTEDADNILTQAQDMFEDEDAIVPQILNNAGTIYSNGGGDAPYRQLSDWYLKTLGQTDSDALLEIGNAWLSMEPASVGPYAALGAYYSQQGDQEQADEVVQLAETNGVKLDDINATIETKTNGDYVIHMEIESIEDPVKVEVKPQDNAQDVVKKVTQEVAQDAASQVVEDSGLEGEAADLAQQYAQDAIRQGLSALPGGLGF
;
A
#
# COMPACT_ATOMS: atom_id res chain seq x y z
N MET A 1 38.86 -8.08 24.19
CA MET A 1 38.99 -6.73 24.75
C MET A 1 40.01 -5.98 23.91
N VAL A 2 39.60 -4.86 23.30
CA VAL A 2 40.38 -3.95 22.42
C VAL A 2 40.96 -4.62 21.14
N GLN A 3 40.35 -4.46 19.96
CA GLN A 3 40.37 -3.32 19.01
C GLN A 3 41.67 -3.21 18.15
N THR A 4 41.46 -3.21 16.81
CA THR A 4 42.07 -2.31 15.77
C THR A 4 43.60 -2.32 15.53
N PHE A 5 44.16 -2.01 14.34
CA PHE A 5 43.63 -1.84 12.97
C PHE A 5 44.79 -1.90 11.93
N ARG A 6 44.42 -1.94 10.63
CA ARG A 6 45.17 -1.45 9.45
C ARG A 6 46.59 -2.00 9.14
N LYS A 7 46.58 -2.97 8.21
CA LYS A 7 47.57 -3.14 7.12
C LYS A 7 47.39 -1.98 6.10
N VAL A 8 48.41 -1.21 5.69
CA VAL A 8 49.49 -1.46 4.69
C VAL A 8 49.11 -1.07 3.24
N MET A 9 49.66 0.08 2.79
CA MET A 9 50.22 0.45 1.45
C MET A 9 49.34 0.29 0.17
N LEU A 10 49.63 0.88 -1.02
CA LEU A 10 50.81 1.57 -1.61
C LEU A 10 50.39 2.48 -2.82
N GLY A 11 51.22 3.45 -3.24
CA GLY A 11 51.16 4.10 -4.58
C GLY A 11 51.54 5.60 -4.59
N ALA A 12 52.83 5.99 -4.54
CA ALA A 12 53.74 6.26 -5.69
C ALA A 12 53.46 7.59 -6.44
N ALA A 13 54.43 8.46 -6.79
CA ALA A 13 55.85 8.60 -6.43
C ALA A 13 56.39 10.03 -6.76
N LEU A 14 57.50 10.45 -6.15
CA LEU A 14 58.36 11.59 -6.59
C LEU A 14 58.94 11.27 -8.00
N VAL A 15 59.36 12.17 -8.89
CA VAL A 15 60.19 13.39 -8.80
C VAL A 15 59.80 14.35 -9.99
N LEU A 16 60.39 15.52 -10.29
CA LEU A 16 61.67 16.19 -10.00
C LEU A 16 61.47 17.74 -10.03
N ALA A 17 62.51 18.54 -9.79
CA ALA A 17 62.52 20.00 -9.98
C ALA A 17 63.72 20.45 -10.84
N LEU A 18 63.60 21.54 -11.62
CA LEU A 18 64.63 22.58 -11.81
C LEU A 18 64.14 23.75 -12.69
N THR A 19 64.00 24.92 -12.06
CA THR A 19 64.19 26.30 -12.59
C THR A 19 64.05 26.60 -14.09
N SER A 20 63.06 27.41 -14.46
CA SER A 20 63.30 28.63 -15.26
C SER A 20 62.30 29.74 -14.88
N CYS A 21 62.68 31.00 -15.08
CA CYS A 21 61.97 32.16 -14.56
C CYS A 21 60.82 32.60 -15.49
N GLY A 22 59.61 32.80 -14.96
CA GLY A 22 58.46 33.28 -15.73
C GLY A 22 57.30 33.69 -14.83
N HIS A 23 57.09 35.00 -14.69
CA HIS A 23 56.02 35.55 -13.85
C HIS A 23 54.65 35.38 -14.53
N LYS A 24 53.81 34.51 -13.98
CA LYS A 24 52.35 34.49 -14.17
C LYS A 24 51.69 34.04 -12.88
N GLU A 25 50.81 34.87 -12.33
CA GLU A 25 49.88 34.45 -11.30
C GLU A 25 48.84 33.52 -11.94
N THR A 26 49.05 32.21 -11.79
CA THR A 26 47.96 31.23 -11.88
C THR A 26 47.49 30.96 -10.47
N LEU A 27 46.44 31.66 -10.06
CA LEU A 27 45.66 31.28 -8.88
C LEU A 27 45.31 29.79 -8.99
N ALA A 28 45.63 29.04 -7.94
CA ALA A 28 45.17 27.67 -7.82
C ALA A 28 43.66 27.69 -7.57
N THR A 29 42.86 27.46 -8.62
CA THR A 29 41.47 27.04 -8.48
C THR A 29 41.47 25.60 -7.99
N LEU A 30 41.65 25.43 -6.69
CA LEU A 30 41.66 24.15 -5.97
C LEU A 30 40.72 24.28 -4.78
N SER A 31 39.76 23.36 -4.69
CA SER A 31 38.73 23.26 -3.63
C SER A 31 37.73 24.41 -3.58
N VAL A 32 36.71 24.33 -4.44
CA VAL A 32 35.38 24.90 -4.17
C VAL A 32 34.32 23.80 -4.28
N GLU A 33 34.41 22.95 -5.32
CA GLU A 33 33.51 21.79 -5.51
C GLU A 33 33.48 20.86 -4.28
N GLY A 34 34.64 20.55 -3.68
CA GLY A 34 34.70 19.70 -2.49
C GLY A 34 34.11 20.31 -1.21
N ASP A 35 34.01 21.64 -1.11
CA ASP A 35 33.33 22.30 0.00
C ASP A 35 31.81 22.39 -0.27
N GLN A 36 31.41 22.58 -1.53
CA GLN A 36 30.00 22.62 -1.95
C GLN A 36 29.32 21.24 -1.87
N GLU A 37 29.97 20.16 -2.33
CA GLU A 37 29.42 18.79 -2.20
C GLU A 37 29.17 18.41 -0.73
N VAL A 38 30.07 18.83 0.18
CA VAL A 38 29.92 18.58 1.63
C VAL A 38 28.81 19.43 2.25
N GLU A 39 28.65 20.69 1.82
CA GLU A 39 27.54 21.56 2.25
C GLU A 39 26.18 21.04 1.75
N GLU A 40 26.10 20.58 0.50
CA GLU A 40 24.89 20.02 -0.10
C GLU A 40 24.48 18.72 0.60
N VAL A 41 25.40 17.75 0.78
CA VAL A 41 25.12 16.50 1.51
C VAL A 41 24.66 16.77 2.95
N PHE A 42 25.27 17.74 3.64
CA PHE A 42 24.82 18.15 4.98
C PHE A 42 23.41 18.77 4.96
N SER A 43 23.10 19.57 3.93
CA SER A 43 21.77 20.17 3.76
C SER A 43 20.68 19.12 3.52
N LEU A 44 20.95 18.09 2.71
CA LEU A 44 20.02 17.01 2.40
C LEU A 44 19.79 16.09 3.61
N ALA A 45 20.83 15.77 4.38
CA ALA A 45 20.68 15.02 5.62
C ALA A 45 19.77 15.77 6.62
N LYS A 46 19.95 17.09 6.75
CA LYS A 46 19.09 17.93 7.58
C LYS A 46 17.65 18.02 7.05
N ALA A 47 17.46 18.06 5.74
CA ALA A 47 16.12 18.02 5.14
C ALA A 47 15.43 16.68 5.44
N LEU A 48 16.16 15.56 5.45
CA LEU A 48 15.64 14.23 5.80
C LEU A 48 15.19 14.17 7.26
N ASP A 49 16.01 14.67 8.19
CA ASP A 49 15.67 14.79 9.61
C ASP A 49 14.40 15.65 9.82
N LEU A 50 14.27 16.76 9.08
CA LEU A 50 13.08 17.61 9.11
C LEU A 50 11.85 16.89 8.55
N GLY A 51 11.98 16.19 7.42
CA GLY A 51 10.91 15.39 6.83
C GLY A 51 10.37 14.35 7.80
N ALA A 52 11.26 13.58 8.44
CA ALA A 52 10.89 12.59 9.46
C ALA A 52 10.26 13.24 10.70
N GLY A 53 10.76 14.40 11.13
CA GLY A 53 10.15 15.19 12.20
C GLY A 53 8.73 15.68 11.87
N TYR A 54 8.49 16.09 10.62
CA TYR A 54 7.17 16.48 10.15
C TYR A 54 6.20 15.29 10.05
N ILE A 55 6.67 14.11 9.61
CA ILE A 55 5.90 12.85 9.70
C ILE A 55 5.49 12.57 11.15
N GLY A 56 6.43 12.65 12.10
CA GLY A 56 6.16 12.44 13.53
C GLY A 56 5.22 13.46 14.16
N THR A 57 5.11 14.67 13.60
CA THR A 57 4.18 15.72 14.06
C THR A 57 2.89 15.79 13.22
N LEU A 58 2.69 14.84 12.31
CA LEU A 58 1.59 14.76 11.35
C LEU A 58 1.46 15.99 10.41
N ASP A 59 2.53 16.75 10.23
CA ASP A 59 2.61 17.90 9.33
C ASP A 59 3.00 17.44 7.92
N TYR A 60 2.10 16.67 7.31
CA TYR A 60 2.36 16.02 6.02
C TYR A 60 2.68 17.01 4.90
N GLN A 61 2.16 18.24 4.96
CA GLN A 61 2.44 19.27 3.94
C GLN A 61 3.90 19.72 3.99
N ASN A 62 4.46 19.96 5.17
CA ASN A 62 5.87 20.29 5.30
C ASN A 62 6.77 19.06 5.06
N ALA A 63 6.33 17.86 5.41
CA ALA A 63 7.03 16.60 5.06
C ALA A 63 7.18 16.45 3.53
N ILE A 64 6.09 16.63 2.77
CA ILE A 64 6.08 16.58 1.29
C ILE A 64 7.11 17.54 0.70
N LEU A 65 7.19 18.77 1.22
CA LEU A 65 8.17 19.78 0.76
C LEU A 65 9.60 19.33 0.99
N GLN A 66 9.93 18.75 2.16
CA GLN A 66 11.29 18.26 2.42
C GLN A 66 11.66 17.09 1.51
N TYR A 67 10.79 16.08 1.41
CA TYR A 67 11.11 14.88 0.64
C TYR A 67 11.16 15.12 -0.87
N THR A 68 10.33 16.04 -1.39
CA THR A 68 10.37 16.44 -2.81
C THR A 68 11.70 17.12 -3.16
N GLU A 69 12.21 18.01 -2.30
CA GLU A 69 13.53 18.64 -2.47
C GLU A 69 14.65 17.57 -2.46
N ILE A 70 14.59 16.62 -1.51
CA ILE A 70 15.60 15.56 -1.41
C ILE A 70 15.62 14.68 -2.66
N ILE A 71 14.46 14.31 -3.21
CA ILE A 71 14.38 13.51 -4.44
C ILE A 71 14.91 14.29 -5.65
N ALA A 72 14.63 15.60 -5.74
CA ALA A 72 15.10 16.44 -6.83
C ALA A 72 16.64 16.55 -6.89
N HIS A 73 17.31 16.52 -5.74
CA HIS A 73 18.78 16.57 -5.63
C HIS A 73 19.44 15.18 -5.58
N ASN A 74 18.82 14.22 -4.90
CA ASN A 74 19.30 12.86 -4.74
C ASN A 74 18.16 11.85 -5.00
N PRO A 75 17.91 11.50 -6.27
CA PRO A 75 16.86 10.57 -6.64
C PRO A 75 17.14 9.12 -6.19
N GLN A 76 18.32 8.80 -5.63
CA GLN A 76 18.59 7.49 -5.05
C GLN A 76 18.23 7.39 -3.55
N ASN A 77 17.63 8.44 -2.97
CA ASN A 77 17.27 8.45 -1.54
C ASN A 77 15.94 7.71 -1.28
N LYS A 78 16.04 6.41 -0.97
CA LYS A 78 14.91 5.53 -0.60
C LYS A 78 14.03 6.09 0.52
N ASP A 79 14.63 6.67 1.57
CA ASP A 79 13.89 7.21 2.71
C ASP A 79 13.02 8.41 2.32
N ALA A 80 13.46 9.20 1.34
CA ALA A 80 12.67 10.31 0.80
C ALA A 80 11.47 9.84 -0.03
N TYR A 81 11.62 8.81 -0.87
CA TYR A 81 10.48 8.20 -1.56
C TYR A 81 9.47 7.62 -0.57
N ALA A 82 9.95 6.86 0.43
CA ALA A 82 9.09 6.27 1.45
C ALA A 82 8.36 7.31 2.31
N GLY A 83 9.04 8.38 2.71
CA GLY A 83 8.46 9.48 3.47
C GLY A 83 7.45 10.30 2.66
N LEU A 84 7.72 10.54 1.38
CA LEU A 84 6.80 11.23 0.47
C LEU A 84 5.54 10.41 0.21
N TYR A 85 5.69 9.09 -0.02
CA TYR A 85 4.57 8.15 -0.11
C TYR A 85 3.69 8.22 1.15
N ALA A 86 4.30 8.05 2.34
CA ALA A 86 3.56 8.01 3.59
C ALA A 86 2.79 9.31 3.88
N ALA A 87 3.38 10.47 3.55
CA ALA A 87 2.71 11.76 3.66
C ALA A 87 1.52 11.92 2.69
N TYR A 88 1.64 11.43 1.45
CA TYR A 88 0.53 11.45 0.49
C TYR A 88 -0.60 10.49 0.88
N ALA A 89 -0.27 9.26 1.29
CA ALA A 89 -1.25 8.28 1.73
C ALA A 89 -2.01 8.74 2.99
N ALA A 90 -1.31 9.34 3.96
CA ALA A 90 -1.95 9.91 5.16
C ALA A 90 -2.85 11.13 4.86
N LEU A 91 -2.60 11.85 3.77
CA LEU A 91 -3.50 12.89 3.25
C LEU A 91 -4.64 12.34 2.36
N SER A 92 -4.77 11.02 2.22
CA SER A 92 -5.70 10.35 1.28
C SER A 92 -5.51 10.78 -0.18
N LYS A 93 -4.29 11.17 -0.56
CA LYS A 93 -3.92 11.53 -1.94
C LYS A 93 -3.45 10.28 -2.68
N THR A 94 -4.39 9.38 -2.94
CA THR A 94 -4.09 8.03 -3.44
C THR A 94 -3.28 8.05 -4.73
N GLU A 95 -3.71 8.81 -5.74
CA GLU A 95 -3.00 8.94 -7.02
C GLU A 95 -1.57 9.49 -6.87
N ASP A 96 -1.36 10.49 -6.01
CA ASP A 96 -0.02 11.03 -5.74
C ASP A 96 0.90 9.95 -5.13
N ALA A 97 0.41 9.18 -4.15
CA ALA A 97 1.17 8.11 -3.50
C ALA A 97 1.44 6.90 -4.44
N ASP A 98 0.46 6.45 -5.22
CA ASP A 98 0.61 5.40 -6.24
C ASP A 98 1.67 5.81 -7.30
N ASN A 99 1.72 7.10 -7.67
CA ASN A 99 2.78 7.66 -8.53
C ASN A 99 4.17 7.64 -7.88
N ILE A 100 4.29 7.75 -6.55
CA ILE A 100 5.59 7.63 -5.84
C ILE A 100 6.09 6.17 -5.85
N LEU A 101 5.20 5.19 -5.65
CA LEU A 101 5.56 3.77 -5.75
C LEU A 101 6.09 3.43 -7.14
N THR A 102 5.39 3.87 -8.19
CA THR A 102 5.81 3.67 -9.58
C THR A 102 7.20 4.25 -9.84
N GLN A 103 7.46 5.50 -9.43
CA GLN A 103 8.78 6.14 -9.59
C GLN A 103 9.88 5.46 -8.77
N ALA A 104 9.56 4.86 -7.62
CA ALA A 104 10.53 4.10 -6.83
C ALA A 104 10.90 2.78 -7.50
N GLN A 105 9.92 2.06 -8.07
CA GLN A 105 10.14 0.84 -8.84
C GLN A 105 11.01 1.11 -10.07
N ASP A 106 10.75 2.18 -10.81
CA ASP A 106 11.59 2.64 -11.94
C ASP A 106 13.03 3.01 -11.53
N MET A 107 13.24 3.40 -10.26
CA MET A 107 14.53 3.90 -9.75
C MET A 107 15.44 2.82 -9.16
N PHE A 108 14.86 1.82 -8.47
CA PHE A 108 15.63 0.96 -7.56
C PHE A 108 15.87 -0.48 -8.05
N GLU A 109 15.34 -0.88 -9.22
CA GLU A 109 15.42 -2.23 -9.83
C GLU A 109 14.78 -3.38 -9.02
N ASP A 110 14.65 -3.20 -7.70
CA ASP A 110 13.98 -4.05 -6.72
C ASP A 110 12.60 -3.44 -6.42
N GLU A 111 11.54 -4.22 -6.63
CA GLU A 111 10.15 -3.75 -6.56
C GLU A 111 9.68 -3.44 -5.12
N ASP A 112 10.33 -4.06 -4.12
CA ASP A 112 10.03 -3.91 -2.69
C ASP A 112 11.04 -2.99 -1.98
N ALA A 113 11.94 -2.38 -2.76
CA ALA A 113 13.09 -1.60 -2.33
C ALA A 113 12.87 -0.55 -1.25
N ILE A 114 11.64 -0.02 -1.12
CA ILE A 114 11.27 1.04 -0.16
C ILE A 114 10.21 0.63 0.86
N VAL A 115 9.68 -0.60 0.77
CA VAL A 115 8.62 -1.10 1.68
C VAL A 115 9.04 -1.00 3.15
N PRO A 116 10.26 -1.41 3.58
CA PRO A 116 10.65 -1.32 4.98
C PRO A 116 10.66 0.11 5.55
N GLN A 117 11.07 1.11 4.76
CA GLN A 117 10.99 2.52 5.20
C GLN A 117 9.57 3.11 5.09
N ILE A 118 8.70 2.62 4.20
CA ILE A 118 7.28 2.99 4.25
C ILE A 118 6.65 2.48 5.54
N LEU A 119 6.88 1.20 5.91
CA LEU A 119 6.31 0.59 7.11
C LEU A 119 6.78 1.29 8.40
N ASN A 120 8.01 1.80 8.42
CA ASN A 120 8.53 2.64 9.52
C ASN A 120 7.76 3.97 9.64
N ASN A 121 7.59 4.67 8.52
CA ASN A 121 6.83 5.93 8.48
C ASN A 121 5.35 5.71 8.83
N ALA A 122 4.72 4.66 8.28
CA ALA A 122 3.35 4.25 8.58
C ALA A 122 3.16 3.98 10.08
N GLY A 123 4.09 3.25 10.70
CA GLY A 123 4.06 2.99 12.14
C GLY A 123 4.24 4.24 12.99
N THR A 124 5.09 5.18 12.55
CA THR A 124 5.25 6.49 13.18
C THR A 124 3.96 7.32 13.08
N ILE A 125 3.31 7.33 11.92
CA ILE A 125 2.03 8.02 11.69
C ILE A 125 0.93 7.43 12.58
N TYR A 126 0.77 6.10 12.57
CA TYR A 126 -0.24 5.42 13.38
C TYR A 126 -0.05 5.70 14.88
N SER A 127 1.18 5.54 15.39
CA SER A 127 1.53 5.74 16.81
C SER A 127 1.25 7.17 17.30
N ASN A 128 1.30 8.16 16.41
CA ASN A 128 1.02 9.57 16.71
C ASN A 128 -0.45 9.97 16.43
N GLY A 129 -1.31 9.01 16.05
CA GLY A 129 -2.75 9.23 15.84
C GLY A 129 -3.14 9.65 14.42
N GLY A 130 -2.25 9.51 13.44
CA GLY A 130 -2.53 9.80 12.03
C GLY A 130 -3.35 8.74 11.29
N GLY A 131 -3.60 7.57 11.91
CA GLY A 131 -4.39 6.48 11.37
C GLY A 131 -3.60 5.47 10.52
N ASP A 132 -4.33 4.56 9.89
CA ASP A 132 -3.85 3.36 9.18
C ASP A 132 -3.63 3.56 7.67
N ALA A 133 -4.00 4.73 7.13
CA ALA A 133 -4.08 4.96 5.69
C ALA A 133 -2.83 4.57 4.87
N PRO A 134 -1.58 4.80 5.35
CA PRO A 134 -0.38 4.33 4.66
C PRO A 134 -0.25 2.80 4.57
N TYR A 135 -0.72 2.04 5.58
CA TYR A 135 -0.74 0.58 5.51
C TYR A 135 -1.79 0.11 4.52
N ARG A 136 -3.03 0.59 4.66
CA ARG A 136 -4.15 0.22 3.79
C ARG A 136 -3.84 0.48 2.32
N GLN A 137 -3.39 1.68 1.97
CA GLN A 137 -3.08 2.00 0.58
C GLN A 137 -1.92 1.16 0.03
N LEU A 138 -0.92 0.81 0.85
CA LEU A 138 0.19 -0.02 0.39
C LEU A 138 -0.25 -1.46 0.17
N SER A 139 -1.10 -2.01 1.05
CA SER A 139 -1.79 -3.29 0.81
C SER A 139 -2.62 -3.24 -0.47
N ASP A 140 -3.43 -2.20 -0.68
CA ASP A 140 -4.25 -2.03 -1.90
C ASP A 140 -3.40 -1.97 -3.17
N TRP A 141 -2.19 -1.42 -3.12
CA TRP A 141 -1.25 -1.43 -4.25
C TRP A 141 -0.78 -2.85 -4.57
N TYR A 142 -0.22 -3.55 -3.58
CA TYR A 142 0.31 -4.91 -3.76
C TYR A 142 -0.76 -5.96 -4.04
N LEU A 143 -2.00 -5.75 -3.59
CA LEU A 143 -3.15 -6.59 -3.96
C LEU A 143 -3.49 -6.48 -5.46
N LYS A 144 -3.31 -5.31 -6.09
CA LYS A 144 -3.53 -5.14 -7.55
C LYS A 144 -2.49 -5.90 -8.38
N THR A 145 -1.26 -6.05 -7.86
CA THR A 145 -0.14 -6.73 -8.54
C THR A 145 0.10 -8.16 -8.03
N LEU A 146 -0.72 -8.66 -7.10
CA LEU A 146 -0.55 -9.97 -6.49
C LEU A 146 -0.53 -11.09 -7.55
N GLY A 147 0.47 -11.97 -7.45
CA GLY A 147 0.69 -13.07 -8.42
C GLY A 147 1.24 -12.63 -9.78
N GLN A 148 1.52 -11.34 -9.99
CA GLN A 148 2.25 -10.82 -11.17
C GLN A 148 3.75 -10.63 -10.89
N THR A 149 4.12 -10.69 -9.62
CA THR A 149 5.43 -10.35 -9.03
C THR A 149 5.83 -11.42 -8.02
N ASP A 150 7.13 -11.66 -7.82
CA ASP A 150 7.66 -12.60 -6.81
C ASP A 150 7.85 -11.89 -5.44
N SER A 151 6.93 -10.98 -5.11
CA SER A 151 7.02 -10.05 -3.98
C SER A 151 6.43 -10.63 -2.69
N ASP A 152 7.17 -10.49 -1.59
CA ASP A 152 6.73 -10.81 -0.22
C ASP A 152 6.19 -9.57 0.52
N ALA A 153 6.13 -8.39 -0.11
CA ALA A 153 5.73 -7.14 0.55
C ALA A 153 4.36 -7.24 1.23
N LEU A 154 3.38 -7.94 0.65
CA LEU A 154 2.05 -8.07 1.25
C LEU A 154 2.08 -8.80 2.62
N LEU A 155 3.00 -9.74 2.80
CA LEU A 155 3.29 -10.39 4.08
C LEU A 155 3.92 -9.40 5.07
N GLU A 156 4.90 -8.59 4.64
CA GLU A 156 5.54 -7.58 5.49
C GLU A 156 4.54 -6.50 5.94
N ILE A 157 3.73 -5.98 5.02
CA ILE A 157 2.71 -4.96 5.27
C ILE A 157 1.65 -5.49 6.24
N GLY A 158 1.12 -6.68 5.97
CA GLY A 158 0.12 -7.33 6.82
C GLY A 158 0.61 -7.51 8.26
N ASN A 159 1.82 -8.03 8.45
CA ASN A 159 2.43 -8.22 9.77
C ASN A 159 2.72 -6.89 10.49
N ALA A 160 3.22 -5.88 9.77
CA ALA A 160 3.50 -4.57 10.36
C ALA A 160 2.21 -3.85 10.80
N TRP A 161 1.16 -3.86 9.97
CA TRP A 161 -0.14 -3.29 10.32
C TRP A 161 -0.81 -4.08 11.47
N LEU A 162 -0.75 -5.41 11.45
CA LEU A 162 -1.25 -6.27 12.52
C LEU A 162 -0.66 -5.91 13.88
N SER A 163 0.64 -5.59 13.93
CA SER A 163 1.34 -5.21 15.16
C SER A 163 0.87 -3.88 15.74
N MET A 164 0.28 -3.00 14.92
CA MET A 164 -0.24 -1.70 15.32
C MET A 164 -1.74 -1.73 15.63
N GLU A 165 -2.51 -2.48 14.83
CA GLU A 165 -3.97 -2.46 14.86
C GLU A 165 -4.58 -3.87 14.76
N PRO A 166 -4.39 -4.72 15.79
CA PRO A 166 -4.82 -6.12 15.74
C PRO A 166 -6.35 -6.31 15.69
N ALA A 167 -7.14 -5.28 16.00
CA ALA A 167 -8.60 -5.33 15.92
C ALA A 167 -9.16 -4.84 14.57
N SER A 168 -8.32 -4.46 13.60
CA SER A 168 -8.75 -4.10 12.24
C SER A 168 -8.74 -5.32 11.32
N VAL A 169 -9.72 -5.40 10.42
CA VAL A 169 -9.81 -6.48 9.41
C VAL A 169 -8.72 -6.40 8.34
N GLY A 170 -8.20 -5.19 8.07
CA GLY A 170 -7.23 -4.90 7.01
C GLY A 170 -5.96 -5.77 7.01
N PRO A 171 -5.21 -5.90 8.12
CA PRO A 171 -4.02 -6.74 8.17
C PRO A 171 -4.31 -8.22 7.86
N TYR A 172 -5.44 -8.76 8.33
CA TYR A 172 -5.82 -10.15 8.06
C TYR A 172 -6.21 -10.37 6.61
N ALA A 173 -6.85 -9.40 5.97
CA ALA A 173 -7.14 -9.46 4.54
C ALA A 173 -5.84 -9.50 3.70
N ALA A 174 -4.84 -8.70 4.06
CA ALA A 174 -3.52 -8.73 3.40
C ALA A 174 -2.80 -10.08 3.61
N LEU A 175 -2.72 -10.57 4.85
CA LEU A 175 -2.07 -11.84 5.17
C LEU A 175 -2.79 -13.04 4.54
N GLY A 176 -4.12 -13.09 4.62
CA GLY A 176 -4.94 -14.15 4.03
C GLY A 176 -4.82 -14.20 2.51
N ALA A 177 -4.82 -13.04 1.84
CA ALA A 177 -4.58 -12.96 0.40
C ALA A 177 -3.18 -13.47 0.02
N TYR A 178 -2.14 -13.12 0.78
CA TYR A 178 -0.78 -13.63 0.57
C TYR A 178 -0.72 -15.16 0.70
N TYR A 179 -1.15 -15.73 1.83
CA TYR A 179 -1.07 -17.19 2.03
C TYR A 179 -1.96 -17.97 1.06
N SER A 180 -3.16 -17.46 0.73
CA SER A 180 -4.01 -18.04 -0.30
C SER A 180 -3.35 -18.06 -1.68
N GLN A 181 -2.58 -17.02 -2.05
CA GLN A 181 -1.84 -16.97 -3.31
C GLN A 181 -0.69 -17.99 -3.35
N GLN A 182 -0.05 -18.25 -2.20
CA GLN A 182 0.98 -19.30 -2.08
C GLN A 182 0.37 -20.73 -2.04
N GLY A 183 -0.95 -20.86 -1.92
CA GLY A 183 -1.63 -22.13 -1.69
C GLY A 183 -1.41 -22.70 -0.28
N ASP A 184 -0.95 -21.88 0.66
CA ASP A 184 -0.72 -22.25 2.06
C ASP A 184 -2.02 -22.12 2.85
N GLN A 185 -2.87 -23.13 2.71
CA GLN A 185 -4.16 -23.18 3.39
C GLN A 185 -4.02 -23.25 4.93
N GLU A 186 -2.95 -23.87 5.44
CA GLU A 186 -2.70 -23.98 6.89
C GLU A 186 -2.46 -22.59 7.50
N GLN A 187 -1.60 -21.78 6.87
CA GLN A 187 -1.39 -20.39 7.30
C GLN A 187 -2.60 -19.49 7.05
N ALA A 188 -3.35 -19.69 5.97
CA ALA A 188 -4.59 -18.93 5.74
C ALA A 188 -5.64 -19.19 6.85
N ASP A 189 -5.83 -20.45 7.26
CA ASP A 189 -6.74 -20.83 8.35
C ASP A 189 -6.24 -20.30 9.72
N GLU A 190 -4.93 -20.22 9.95
CA GLU A 190 -4.34 -19.59 11.16
C GLU A 190 -4.61 -18.08 11.21
N VAL A 191 -4.54 -17.37 10.08
CA VAL A 191 -4.85 -15.93 10.00
C VAL A 191 -6.30 -15.62 10.35
N VAL A 192 -7.25 -16.46 9.92
CA VAL A 192 -8.68 -16.33 10.29
C VAL A 192 -8.88 -16.51 11.79
N GLN A 193 -8.33 -17.57 12.39
CA GLN A 193 -8.41 -17.81 13.83
C GLN A 193 -7.76 -16.70 14.66
N LEU A 194 -6.68 -16.10 14.16
CA LEU A 194 -6.01 -14.97 14.81
C LEU A 194 -6.86 -13.70 14.76
N ALA A 195 -7.61 -13.46 13.68
CA ALA A 195 -8.54 -12.35 13.55
C ALA A 195 -9.65 -12.43 14.60
N GLU A 196 -10.32 -13.59 14.70
CA GLU A 196 -11.33 -13.88 15.72
C GLU A 196 -10.77 -13.70 17.14
N THR A 197 -9.58 -14.24 17.39
CA THR A 197 -8.88 -14.14 18.69
C THR A 197 -8.61 -12.69 19.10
N ASN A 198 -8.28 -11.82 18.15
CA ASN A 198 -8.04 -10.40 18.38
C ASN A 198 -9.32 -9.55 18.32
N GLY A 199 -10.50 -10.18 18.21
CA GLY A 199 -11.80 -9.52 18.30
C GLY A 199 -12.34 -8.97 16.97
N VAL A 200 -11.74 -9.32 15.83
CA VAL A 200 -12.36 -9.11 14.52
C VAL A 200 -13.50 -10.12 14.39
N LYS A 201 -14.73 -9.61 14.30
CA LYS A 201 -15.90 -10.45 14.07
C LYS A 201 -15.96 -10.85 12.60
N LEU A 202 -15.55 -12.07 12.30
CA LEU A 202 -15.77 -12.69 10.99
C LEU A 202 -17.11 -13.46 10.95
N ASP A 203 -17.62 -13.88 12.11
CA ASP A 203 -18.92 -14.56 12.32
C ASP A 203 -20.13 -13.85 11.69
N ASP A 204 -20.05 -12.53 11.50
CA ASP A 204 -21.12 -11.72 10.89
C ASP A 204 -21.22 -11.92 9.35
N ILE A 205 -20.28 -12.68 8.74
CA ILE A 205 -20.25 -13.04 7.30
C ILE A 205 -19.98 -14.54 7.15
N ASN A 206 -21.01 -15.37 7.29
CA ASN A 206 -20.87 -16.81 7.08
C ASN A 206 -20.93 -17.13 5.57
N ALA A 207 -19.76 -17.12 4.92
CA ALA A 207 -19.60 -17.38 3.49
C ALA A 207 -19.04 -18.79 3.21
N THR A 208 -19.74 -19.58 2.40
CA THR A 208 -19.26 -20.89 1.93
C THR A 208 -19.05 -20.87 0.42
N ILE A 209 -18.01 -21.57 -0.07
CA ILE A 209 -17.66 -21.61 -1.49
C ILE A 209 -17.90 -23.01 -2.06
N GLU A 210 -18.75 -23.11 -3.07
CA GLU A 210 -19.03 -24.34 -3.82
C GLU A 210 -18.34 -24.30 -5.18
N THR A 211 -17.41 -25.22 -5.44
CA THR A 211 -16.80 -25.38 -6.78
C THR A 211 -17.70 -26.23 -7.68
N LYS A 212 -18.19 -25.64 -8.77
CA LYS A 212 -18.96 -26.35 -9.81
C LYS A 212 -18.07 -27.22 -10.68
N THR A 213 -18.68 -28.22 -11.33
CA THR A 213 -17.99 -29.17 -12.24
C THR A 213 -17.39 -28.55 -13.49
N ASN A 214 -17.75 -27.30 -13.84
CA ASN A 214 -17.15 -26.54 -14.94
C ASN A 214 -15.97 -25.64 -14.49
N GLY A 215 -15.64 -25.62 -13.20
CA GLY A 215 -14.58 -24.78 -12.62
C GLY A 215 -15.04 -23.41 -12.12
N ASP A 216 -16.30 -23.02 -12.32
CA ASP A 216 -16.87 -21.84 -11.67
C ASP A 216 -17.08 -22.09 -10.16
N TYR A 217 -17.20 -21.01 -9.39
CA TYR A 217 -17.45 -21.03 -7.96
C TYR A 217 -18.81 -20.37 -7.66
N VAL A 218 -19.49 -20.82 -6.61
CA VAL A 218 -20.62 -20.10 -6.00
C VAL A 218 -20.22 -19.72 -4.59
N ILE A 219 -20.22 -18.43 -4.28
CA ILE A 219 -20.15 -17.96 -2.89
C ILE A 219 -21.60 -17.90 -2.38
N HIS A 220 -21.93 -18.70 -1.38
CA HIS A 220 -23.19 -18.61 -0.64
C HIS A 220 -22.90 -17.82 0.64
N MET A 221 -23.50 -16.64 0.80
CA MET A 221 -23.29 -15.76 1.96
C MET A 221 -24.57 -15.69 2.79
N GLU A 222 -24.51 -16.10 4.05
CA GLU A 222 -25.57 -15.84 5.02
C GLU A 222 -25.35 -14.43 5.60
N ILE A 223 -26.39 -13.60 5.57
CA ILE A 223 -26.37 -12.21 6.04
C ILE A 223 -27.57 -12.04 6.98
N GLU A 224 -27.36 -11.59 8.22
CA GLU A 224 -28.40 -11.57 9.27
C GLU A 224 -29.72 -10.88 8.85
N SER A 225 -29.66 -9.93 7.91
CA SER A 225 -30.81 -9.17 7.42
C SER A 225 -31.47 -9.72 6.14
N ILE A 226 -31.07 -10.89 5.64
CA ILE A 226 -31.62 -11.53 4.43
C ILE A 226 -31.99 -12.97 4.79
N GLU A 227 -33.23 -13.40 4.51
CA GLU A 227 -33.72 -14.70 4.99
C GLU A 227 -33.08 -15.90 4.26
N ASP A 228 -32.83 -15.77 2.96
CA ASP A 228 -32.15 -16.77 2.13
C ASP A 228 -30.66 -16.42 1.90
N PRO A 229 -29.74 -17.42 1.82
CA PRO A 229 -28.34 -17.16 1.52
C PRO A 229 -28.13 -16.56 0.12
N VAL A 230 -27.45 -15.41 0.05
CA VAL A 230 -27.12 -14.71 -1.19
C VAL A 230 -26.12 -15.52 -2.01
N LYS A 231 -26.41 -15.74 -3.29
CA LYS A 231 -25.62 -16.64 -4.16
C LYS A 231 -24.92 -15.88 -5.27
N VAL A 232 -23.58 -15.89 -5.22
CA VAL A 232 -22.74 -15.12 -6.15
C VAL A 232 -21.95 -16.06 -7.04
N GLU A 233 -22.24 -16.05 -8.35
CA GLU A 233 -21.48 -16.82 -9.33
C GLU A 233 -20.16 -16.14 -9.70
N VAL A 234 -19.05 -16.74 -9.27
CA VAL A 234 -17.68 -16.30 -9.53
C VAL A 234 -17.02 -17.24 -10.54
N LYS A 235 -16.26 -16.69 -11.48
CA LYS A 235 -15.54 -17.42 -12.53
C LYS A 235 -14.03 -17.38 -12.24
N PRO A 236 -13.24 -18.36 -12.70
CA PRO A 236 -11.80 -18.39 -12.47
C PRO A 236 -11.01 -17.15 -12.93
N GLN A 237 -11.54 -16.40 -13.90
CA GLN A 237 -10.93 -15.17 -14.42
C GLN A 237 -11.43 -13.87 -13.76
N ASP A 238 -12.40 -13.94 -12.85
CA ASP A 238 -12.86 -12.75 -12.13
C ASP A 238 -11.78 -12.33 -11.12
N ASN A 239 -11.33 -11.08 -11.18
CA ASN A 239 -10.40 -10.55 -10.18
C ASN A 239 -11.15 -10.09 -8.91
N ALA A 240 -10.42 -9.66 -7.87
CA ALA A 240 -11.01 -9.23 -6.61
C ALA A 240 -12.06 -8.11 -6.76
N GLN A 241 -11.88 -7.17 -7.70
CA GLN A 241 -12.87 -6.12 -7.98
C GLN A 241 -14.13 -6.68 -8.67
N ASP A 242 -13.99 -7.64 -9.59
CA ASP A 242 -15.12 -8.32 -10.23
C ASP A 242 -15.95 -9.08 -9.19
N VAL A 243 -15.28 -9.81 -8.27
CA VAL A 243 -15.93 -10.54 -7.18
C VAL A 243 -16.65 -9.58 -6.24
N VAL A 244 -15.98 -8.52 -5.76
CA VAL A 244 -16.61 -7.51 -4.89
C VAL A 244 -17.79 -6.82 -5.57
N LYS A 245 -17.69 -6.51 -6.87
CA LYS A 245 -18.79 -5.92 -7.66
C LYS A 245 -20.00 -6.85 -7.72
N LYS A 246 -19.78 -8.14 -7.97
CA LYS A 246 -20.84 -9.17 -7.98
C LYS A 246 -21.46 -9.36 -6.60
N VAL A 247 -20.64 -9.56 -5.57
CA VAL A 247 -21.08 -9.67 -4.17
C VAL A 247 -21.96 -8.47 -3.78
N THR A 248 -21.48 -7.25 -4.00
CA THR A 248 -22.23 -6.04 -3.65
C THR A 248 -23.53 -5.93 -4.46
N GLN A 249 -23.52 -6.33 -5.73
CA GLN A 249 -24.69 -6.31 -6.59
C GLN A 249 -25.77 -7.31 -6.15
N GLU A 250 -25.42 -8.57 -5.89
CA GLU A 250 -26.39 -9.59 -5.50
C GLU A 250 -26.93 -9.32 -4.09
N VAL A 251 -26.08 -8.97 -3.11
CA VAL A 251 -26.52 -8.59 -1.75
C VAL A 251 -27.52 -7.42 -1.78
N ALA A 252 -27.25 -6.40 -2.60
CA ALA A 252 -28.17 -5.27 -2.73
C ALA A 252 -29.48 -5.65 -3.44
N GLN A 253 -29.45 -6.62 -4.36
CA GLN A 253 -30.65 -7.10 -5.05
C GLN A 253 -31.51 -7.99 -4.15
N ASP A 254 -30.91 -8.89 -3.37
CA ASP A 254 -31.65 -9.77 -2.46
C ASP A 254 -32.25 -8.95 -1.30
N ALA A 255 -31.51 -7.99 -0.73
CA ALA A 255 -32.03 -7.04 0.25
C ALA A 255 -33.17 -6.17 -0.31
N ALA A 256 -33.11 -5.76 -1.58
CA ALA A 256 -34.20 -5.05 -2.23
C ALA A 256 -35.44 -5.94 -2.43
N SER A 257 -35.23 -7.20 -2.83
CA SER A 257 -36.29 -8.20 -3.01
C SER A 257 -37.05 -8.43 -1.70
N GLN A 258 -36.32 -8.68 -0.60
CA GLN A 258 -36.90 -8.84 0.74
C GLN A 258 -37.76 -7.64 1.15
N VAL A 259 -37.32 -6.40 0.89
CA VAL A 259 -38.09 -5.20 1.21
C VAL A 259 -39.37 -5.09 0.35
N VAL A 260 -39.36 -5.55 -0.90
CA VAL A 260 -40.57 -5.62 -1.74
C VAL A 260 -41.53 -6.69 -1.20
N GLU A 261 -41.03 -7.86 -0.79
CA GLU A 261 -41.84 -8.93 -0.20
C GLU A 261 -42.46 -8.52 1.15
N ASP A 262 -41.64 -7.99 2.08
CA ASP A 262 -42.06 -7.46 3.38
C ASP A 262 -43.10 -6.34 3.28
N SER A 263 -43.09 -5.58 2.17
CA SER A 263 -44.07 -4.53 1.91
C SER A 263 -45.46 -5.05 1.55
N GLY A 264 -45.60 -6.34 1.23
CA GLY A 264 -46.85 -6.97 0.79
C GLY A 264 -47.33 -6.48 -0.58
N LEU A 265 -46.42 -5.98 -1.42
CA LEU A 265 -46.72 -5.67 -2.82
C LEU A 265 -46.80 -6.98 -3.63
N GLU A 266 -47.80 -7.06 -4.51
CA GLU A 266 -48.00 -8.22 -5.40
C GLU A 266 -48.16 -7.76 -6.87
N GLY A 267 -47.73 -8.62 -7.79
CA GLY A 267 -47.87 -8.42 -9.24
C GLY A 267 -47.14 -7.18 -9.76
N GLU A 268 -47.77 -6.47 -10.71
CA GLU A 268 -47.16 -5.35 -11.46
C GLU A 268 -46.58 -4.23 -10.57
N ALA A 269 -47.10 -4.06 -9.34
CA ALA A 269 -46.57 -3.10 -8.38
C ALA A 269 -45.26 -3.57 -7.71
N ALA A 270 -45.13 -4.87 -7.44
CA ALA A 270 -43.89 -5.48 -6.96
C ALA A 270 -42.82 -5.49 -8.07
N ASP A 271 -43.21 -5.91 -9.28
CA ASP A 271 -42.32 -5.93 -10.46
C ASP A 271 -41.69 -4.55 -10.71
N LEU A 272 -42.50 -3.49 -10.64
CA LEU A 272 -42.04 -2.11 -10.84
C LEU A 272 -41.15 -1.61 -9.69
N ALA A 273 -41.47 -1.95 -8.44
CA ALA A 273 -40.65 -1.61 -7.28
C ALA A 273 -39.26 -2.27 -7.37
N GLN A 274 -39.23 -3.55 -7.74
CA GLN A 274 -37.99 -4.32 -7.93
C GLN A 274 -37.15 -3.75 -9.08
N GLN A 275 -37.78 -3.38 -10.21
CA GLN A 275 -37.08 -2.75 -11.32
C GLN A 275 -36.42 -1.43 -10.89
N TYR A 276 -37.12 -0.57 -10.15
CA TYR A 276 -36.54 0.69 -9.67
C TYR A 276 -35.39 0.48 -8.68
N ALA A 277 -35.46 -0.53 -7.82
CA ALA A 277 -34.36 -0.88 -6.93
C ALA A 277 -33.12 -1.34 -7.73
N GLN A 278 -33.29 -2.24 -8.70
CA GLN A 278 -32.18 -2.69 -9.57
C GLN A 278 -31.53 -1.54 -10.34
N ASP A 279 -32.34 -0.64 -10.92
CA ASP A 279 -31.81 0.51 -11.67
C ASP A 279 -31.11 1.53 -10.75
N ALA A 280 -31.55 1.70 -9.51
CA ALA A 280 -30.88 2.51 -8.50
C ALA A 280 -29.54 1.89 -8.05
N ILE A 281 -29.49 0.57 -7.83
CA ILE A 281 -28.27 -0.17 -7.48
C ILE A 281 -27.23 -0.03 -8.60
N ARG A 282 -27.64 -0.25 -9.86
CA ARG A 282 -26.76 -0.08 -11.04
C ARG A 282 -26.20 1.34 -11.15
N GLN A 283 -27.03 2.36 -10.93
CA GLN A 283 -26.60 3.76 -10.95
C GLN A 283 -25.63 4.07 -9.80
N GLY A 284 -25.93 3.60 -8.58
CA GLY A 284 -25.07 3.78 -7.41
C GLY A 284 -23.69 3.14 -7.59
N LEU A 285 -23.63 1.88 -8.02
CA LEU A 285 -22.38 1.17 -8.31
C LEU A 285 -21.55 1.86 -9.41
N SER A 286 -22.21 2.43 -10.42
CA SER A 286 -21.54 3.17 -11.51
C SER A 286 -20.94 4.52 -11.09
N ALA A 287 -21.37 5.07 -9.95
CA ALA A 287 -20.93 6.35 -9.43
C ALA A 287 -19.78 6.25 -8.41
N LEU A 288 -19.34 5.03 -8.06
CA LEU A 288 -18.25 4.82 -7.10
C LEU A 288 -16.89 5.22 -7.71
N PRO A 289 -16.11 6.10 -7.05
CA PRO A 289 -14.77 6.46 -7.50
C PRO A 289 -13.82 5.26 -7.33
N GLY A 290 -13.05 4.95 -8.38
CA GLY A 290 -12.16 3.78 -8.41
C GLY A 290 -12.34 2.88 -9.64
N GLY A 291 -13.39 3.10 -10.45
CA GLY A 291 -13.48 2.48 -11.78
C GLY A 291 -14.14 1.10 -11.83
N LEU A 292 -15.25 0.90 -11.11
CA LEU A 292 -16.16 -0.26 -11.30
C LEU A 292 -16.96 -0.17 -12.63
N GLY A 293 -16.30 0.23 -13.72
CA GLY A 293 -16.90 0.53 -15.02
C GLY A 293 -17.71 -0.62 -15.62
N PHE A 294 -18.65 -0.27 -16.50
CA PHE A 294 -19.36 -1.20 -17.37
C PHE A 294 -18.58 -1.43 -18.68
#